data_AF-A0A9C8MKI9-F1
#
_entry.id   AF-A0A9C8MKI9-F1
#
_cell.length_a   1.000
_cell.length_b   1.000
_cell.length_c   1.000
_cell.angle_alpha   90.00
_cell.angle_beta   90.00
_cell.angle_gamma   90.00
#
_symmetry.space_group_name_H-M   'P 1'
#
loop_
_entity.id
_entity.type
_entity.pdbx_description
1 polymer ?
#
loop_
_entity_poly.entity_id
_entity_poly.type
_entity_poly.pdbx_seq_one_letter_code
_entity_poly.pdbx_strand_id
1 'polypeptide(L)'
;MPLLGDEGHKEMVACLKQITTHITKPSAIIIISAHWEESIATITSGESPSLIYDYYGFPKASYDLKYPCQGKPLLANQIHNLLEKSGIPSAVDAIRGFDHGLFVPLTIMYPDADIPCVQLSLMNNLNAAEHIKMGQALQELDYDNLLIIGSGFSFHNMRAFFTAETSESKKLNESFENWLLTILSSPDIDEEQRKQSLINWENASG
;
A
#
# COMPACT_ATOMS: atom_id res chain seq x y z
N MET A 1 12.72 -0.41 -13.33
CA MET A 1 11.35 0.13 -13.06
C MET A 1 10.32 -0.75 -13.73
N PRO A 2 9.26 -1.19 -13.02
CA PRO A 2 8.27 -2.14 -13.53
C PRO A 2 7.60 -1.73 -14.85
N LEU A 3 7.28 -0.44 -15.00
CA LEU A 3 6.60 0.10 -16.19
C LEU A 3 7.50 0.25 -17.43
N LEU A 4 8.82 0.06 -17.28
CA LEU A 4 9.79 0.20 -18.37
C LEU A 4 10.35 -1.15 -18.84
N GLY A 5 9.70 -2.27 -18.50
CA GLY A 5 10.12 -3.59 -18.97
C GLY A 5 11.37 -4.14 -18.30
N ASP A 6 11.63 -3.72 -17.06
CA ASP A 6 12.72 -4.25 -16.25
C ASP A 6 12.47 -5.73 -15.87
N GLU A 7 13.33 -6.63 -16.33
CA GLU A 7 13.18 -8.08 -16.11
C GLU A 7 13.14 -8.44 -14.62
N GLY A 8 13.77 -7.65 -13.73
CA GLY A 8 13.72 -7.87 -12.28
C GLY A 8 12.32 -7.76 -11.67
N HIS A 9 11.35 -7.20 -12.40
CA HIS A 9 9.97 -7.01 -11.95
C HIS A 9 8.94 -7.87 -12.69
N LYS A 10 9.40 -8.77 -13.56
CA LYS A 10 8.51 -9.52 -14.47
C LYS A 10 7.45 -10.34 -13.74
N GLU A 11 7.83 -11.02 -12.67
CA GLU A 11 6.91 -11.83 -11.86
C GLU A 11 5.84 -10.97 -11.17
N MET A 12 6.26 -9.86 -10.56
CA MET A 12 5.34 -8.89 -9.95
C MET A 12 4.37 -8.30 -10.98
N VAL A 13 4.86 -7.90 -12.16
CA VAL A 13 4.02 -7.38 -13.24
C VAL A 13 3.01 -8.42 -13.71
N ALA A 14 3.42 -9.69 -13.85
CA ALA A 14 2.53 -10.77 -14.23
C ALA A 14 1.45 -11.02 -13.16
N CYS A 15 1.83 -11.05 -11.88
CA CYS A 15 0.90 -11.21 -10.76
C CYS A 15 -0.15 -10.10 -10.71
N LEU A 16 0.28 -8.82 -10.80
CA LEU A 16 -0.62 -7.67 -10.81
C LEU A 16 -1.59 -7.66 -12.00
N LYS A 17 -1.16 -8.17 -13.16
CA LYS A 17 -2.09 -8.36 -14.29
C LYS A 17 -3.05 -9.51 -14.04
N GLN A 18 -2.57 -10.63 -13.52
CA GLN A 18 -3.37 -11.82 -13.30
C GLN A 18 -4.47 -11.59 -12.26
N ILE A 19 -4.18 -10.92 -11.14
CA ILE A 19 -5.16 -10.70 -10.07
C ILE A 19 -6.39 -9.93 -10.58
N THR A 20 -6.22 -9.01 -11.54
CA THR A 20 -7.32 -8.24 -12.13
C THR A 20 -8.32 -9.09 -12.90
N THR A 21 -7.92 -10.29 -13.32
CA THR A 21 -8.81 -11.26 -13.98
C THR A 21 -9.61 -12.10 -12.98
N HIS A 22 -9.22 -12.09 -11.70
CA HIS A 22 -9.85 -12.84 -10.61
C HIS A 22 -10.75 -11.97 -9.72
N ILE A 23 -10.68 -10.65 -9.85
CA ILE A 23 -11.50 -9.71 -9.09
C ILE A 23 -12.41 -8.90 -10.02
N THR A 24 -13.63 -8.60 -9.55
CA THR A 24 -14.51 -7.69 -10.26
C THR A 24 -13.93 -6.29 -10.25
N LYS A 25 -13.97 -5.59 -11.40
CA LYS A 25 -13.45 -4.21 -11.52
C LYS A 25 -14.05 -3.32 -10.41
N PRO A 26 -13.23 -2.75 -9.51
CA PRO A 26 -13.73 -2.00 -8.36
C PRO A 26 -14.33 -0.65 -8.77
N SER A 27 -15.26 -0.15 -7.97
CA SER A 27 -15.87 1.17 -8.21
C SER A 27 -15.04 2.32 -7.60
N ALA A 28 -14.13 2.00 -6.67
CA ALA A 28 -13.07 2.87 -6.16
C ALA A 28 -11.92 2.04 -5.56
N ILE A 29 -10.74 2.66 -5.43
CA ILE A 29 -9.56 2.03 -4.82
C ILE A 29 -9.06 2.89 -3.66
N ILE A 30 -8.76 2.26 -2.52
CA ILE A 30 -7.95 2.84 -1.44
C ILE A 30 -6.54 2.25 -1.54
N ILE A 31 -5.52 3.10 -1.62
CA ILE A 31 -4.12 2.70 -1.52
C ILE A 31 -3.55 3.20 -0.19
N ILE A 32 -3.02 2.29 0.61
CA ILE A 32 -2.15 2.61 1.75
C ILE A 32 -0.71 2.54 1.25
N SER A 33 -0.03 3.68 1.14
CA SER A 33 1.30 3.76 0.52
C SER A 33 2.41 3.87 1.57
N ALA A 34 3.43 3.01 1.49
CA ALA A 34 4.64 3.11 2.30
C ALA A 34 5.48 4.36 2.00
N HIS A 35 5.17 5.09 0.92
CA HIS A 35 5.84 6.34 0.56
C HIS A 35 5.23 7.57 1.21
N TRP A 36 4.14 7.40 1.97
CA TRP A 36 3.47 8.49 2.65
C TRP A 36 3.25 8.15 4.12
N GLU A 37 4.11 8.71 4.95
CA GLU A 37 4.03 8.61 6.40
C GLU A 37 3.71 9.96 7.02
N GLU A 38 2.81 9.97 7.99
CA GLU A 38 2.35 11.17 8.71
C GLU A 38 2.29 10.88 10.22
N SER A 39 2.19 11.94 11.02
CA SER A 39 1.99 11.80 12.47
C SER A 39 0.61 11.27 12.88
N ILE A 40 -0.38 11.44 12.00
CA ILE A 40 -1.75 10.95 12.14
C ILE A 40 -2.23 10.40 10.79
N ALA A 41 -3.27 9.57 10.78
CA ALA A 41 -3.82 9.01 9.55
C ALA A 41 -4.34 10.12 8.62
N THR A 42 -3.72 10.31 7.47
CA THR A 42 -4.06 11.40 6.55
C THR A 42 -4.55 10.84 5.22
N ILE A 43 -5.60 11.45 4.66
CA ILE A 43 -6.30 10.93 3.47
C ILE A 43 -6.29 11.98 2.35
N THR A 44 -5.93 11.60 1.13
CA THR A 44 -6.06 12.50 -0.04
C THR A 44 -7.53 12.77 -0.33
N SER A 45 -7.90 14.02 -0.55
CA SER A 45 -9.29 14.45 -0.78
C SER A 45 -9.49 15.37 -2.00
N GLY A 46 -8.45 15.58 -2.81
CA GLY A 46 -8.57 16.35 -4.06
C GLY A 46 -9.36 15.60 -5.14
N GLU A 47 -10.11 16.32 -5.98
CA GLU A 47 -10.88 15.73 -7.09
C GLU A 47 -9.99 15.24 -8.25
N SER A 48 -8.90 15.95 -8.53
CA SER A 48 -7.94 15.57 -9.56
C SER A 48 -6.50 15.71 -9.04
N PRO A 49 -6.03 14.81 -8.17
CA PRO A 49 -4.70 14.90 -7.57
C PRO A 49 -3.59 14.78 -8.64
N SER A 50 -2.55 15.60 -8.53
CA SER A 50 -1.37 15.48 -9.39
C SER A 50 -0.56 14.23 -9.03
N LEU A 51 0.28 13.72 -9.94
CA LEU A 51 1.26 12.70 -9.56
C LEU A 51 2.48 13.32 -8.86
N ILE A 52 3.00 12.63 -7.86
CA ILE A 52 4.27 12.90 -7.18
C ILE A 52 5.29 11.87 -7.63
N TYR A 53 6.38 12.32 -8.23
CA TYR A 53 7.49 11.47 -8.65
C TYR A 53 8.56 11.42 -7.56
N ASP A 54 8.29 10.65 -6.51
CA ASP A 54 9.10 10.49 -5.30
C ASP A 54 10.18 9.39 -5.42
N TYR A 55 10.71 9.19 -6.63
CA TYR A 55 11.84 8.31 -6.93
C TYR A 55 12.89 9.01 -7.80
N TYR A 56 14.14 8.53 -7.71
CA TYR A 56 15.29 9.18 -8.32
C TYR A 56 16.18 8.17 -9.06
N GLY A 57 17.00 8.67 -10.00
CA GLY A 57 17.99 7.84 -10.71
C GLY A 57 17.46 7.00 -11.87
N PHE A 58 16.18 7.16 -12.24
CA PHE A 58 15.58 6.46 -13.37
C PHE A 58 15.68 7.25 -14.70
N PRO A 59 15.53 6.59 -15.86
CA PRO A 59 15.53 7.28 -17.15
C PRO A 59 14.41 8.34 -17.26
N LYS A 60 14.60 9.38 -18.08
CA LYS A 60 13.62 10.47 -18.27
C LYS A 60 12.20 9.96 -18.54
N ALA A 61 12.06 8.89 -19.34
CA ALA A 61 10.76 8.30 -19.66
C ALA A 61 9.93 7.91 -18.42
N SER A 62 10.58 7.58 -17.30
CA SER A 62 9.88 7.29 -16.03
C SER A 62 9.18 8.52 -15.45
N TYR A 63 9.69 9.73 -15.67
CA TYR A 63 9.11 10.98 -15.18
C TYR A 63 8.04 11.55 -16.13
N ASP A 64 7.97 11.02 -17.35
CA ASP A 64 6.94 11.39 -18.33
C ASP A 64 5.65 10.55 -18.18
N LEU A 65 5.69 9.47 -17.38
CA LEU A 65 4.53 8.60 -17.12
C LEU A 65 3.34 9.38 -16.56
N LYS A 66 2.12 9.03 -16.97
CA LYS A 66 0.87 9.64 -16.50
C LYS A 66 -0.10 8.55 -16.08
N TYR A 67 -0.92 8.88 -15.09
CA TYR A 67 -2.00 8.04 -14.60
C TYR A 67 -3.13 8.94 -14.10
N PRO A 68 -4.01 9.43 -14.99
CA PRO A 68 -4.95 10.51 -14.70
C PRO A 68 -6.23 10.01 -14.00
N CYS A 69 -6.09 9.17 -12.97
CA CYS A 69 -7.25 8.73 -12.19
C CYS A 69 -7.82 9.89 -11.37
N GLN A 70 -9.14 9.90 -11.22
CA GLN A 70 -9.81 10.90 -10.39
C GLN A 70 -9.62 10.57 -8.90
N GLY A 71 -9.57 11.59 -8.06
CA GLY A 71 -9.73 11.39 -6.63
C GLY A 71 -11.19 11.09 -6.26
N LYS A 72 -11.44 10.71 -5.01
CA LYS A 72 -12.80 10.48 -4.49
C LYS A 72 -13.03 11.21 -3.15
N PRO A 73 -13.28 12.54 -3.17
CA PRO A 73 -13.40 13.34 -1.94
C PRO A 73 -14.48 12.85 -0.97
N LEU A 74 -15.61 12.35 -1.49
CA LEU A 74 -16.68 11.79 -0.64
C LEU A 74 -16.20 10.55 0.12
N LEU A 75 -15.47 9.64 -0.54
CA LEU A 75 -14.89 8.47 0.11
C LEU A 75 -13.81 8.87 1.12
N ALA A 76 -12.98 9.87 0.79
CA ALA A 76 -11.98 10.40 1.72
C ALA A 76 -12.61 10.91 3.02
N ASN A 77 -13.71 11.66 2.92
CA ASN A 77 -14.47 12.13 4.09
C ASN A 77 -15.15 11.00 4.86
N GLN A 78 -15.65 9.95 4.18
CA GLN A 78 -16.18 8.76 4.84
C GLN A 78 -15.10 8.05 5.66
N ILE A 79 -13.91 7.87 5.10
CA ILE A 79 -12.76 7.29 5.81
C ILE A 79 -12.42 8.12 7.04
N HIS A 80 -12.24 9.44 6.87
CA HIS A 80 -11.96 10.37 7.98
C HIS A 80 -12.99 10.22 9.12
N ASN A 81 -14.27 10.27 8.80
CA ASN A 81 -15.34 10.16 9.80
C ASN A 81 -15.33 8.81 10.54
N LEU A 82 -15.01 7.71 9.85
CA LEU A 82 -14.90 6.40 10.47
C LEU A 82 -13.70 6.32 11.42
N LEU A 83 -12.54 6.82 11.00
CA LEU A 83 -11.35 6.86 11.86
C LEU A 83 -11.61 7.69 13.12
N GLU A 84 -12.19 8.88 13.00
CA GLU A 84 -12.57 9.73 14.14
C GLU A 84 -13.57 9.01 15.08
N LYS A 85 -14.60 8.37 14.52
CA LYS A 85 -15.59 7.59 15.29
C LYS A 85 -14.93 6.43 16.05
N SER A 86 -13.90 5.81 15.50
CA SER A 86 -13.10 4.77 16.15
C SER A 86 -12.01 5.31 17.10
N GLY A 87 -11.96 6.62 17.32
CA GLY A 87 -10.97 7.28 18.16
C GLY A 87 -9.55 7.17 17.60
N ILE A 88 -9.41 7.27 16.28
CA ILE A 88 -8.14 7.33 15.57
C ILE A 88 -8.04 8.73 14.97
N PRO A 89 -7.10 9.58 15.44
CA PRO A 89 -6.91 10.91 14.88
C PRO A 89 -6.62 10.84 13.39
N SER A 90 -7.31 11.67 12.61
CA SER A 90 -7.16 11.69 11.17
C SER A 90 -7.36 13.07 10.54
N ALA A 91 -6.83 13.25 9.34
CA ALA A 91 -6.94 14.48 8.57
C ALA A 91 -7.21 14.21 7.08
N VAL A 92 -7.74 15.20 6.38
CA VAL A 92 -7.89 15.18 4.92
C VAL A 92 -6.98 16.21 4.28
N ASP A 93 -6.30 15.83 3.20
CA ASP A 93 -5.41 16.69 2.43
C ASP A 93 -5.94 16.84 1.01
N ALA A 94 -6.42 18.04 0.67
CA ALA A 94 -6.97 18.35 -0.65
C ALA A 94 -5.90 18.67 -1.70
N ILE A 95 -4.64 18.88 -1.27
CA ILE A 95 -3.53 19.35 -2.09
C ILE A 95 -2.58 18.19 -2.44
N ARG A 96 -2.41 17.22 -1.53
CA ARG A 96 -1.52 16.08 -1.73
C ARG A 96 -1.86 15.31 -3.01
N GLY A 97 -0.85 15.13 -3.85
CA GLY A 97 -0.91 14.30 -5.04
C GLY A 97 -0.89 12.79 -4.74
N PHE A 98 -0.78 11.96 -5.77
CA PHE A 98 -0.57 10.50 -5.65
C PHE A 98 0.89 10.14 -5.91
N ASP A 99 1.51 9.39 -5.00
CA ASP A 99 2.91 8.94 -5.19
C ASP A 99 3.03 7.67 -6.03
N HIS A 100 4.26 7.26 -6.31
CA HIS A 100 4.53 6.11 -7.15
C HIS A 100 4.06 4.78 -6.56
N GLY A 101 3.94 4.69 -5.23
CA GLY A 101 3.33 3.55 -4.57
C GLY A 101 1.88 3.33 -5.01
N LEU A 102 1.20 4.39 -5.45
CA LEU A 102 -0.13 4.31 -6.06
C LEU A 102 -0.05 4.11 -7.58
N PHE A 103 0.53 5.06 -8.31
CA PHE A 103 0.32 5.08 -9.76
C PHE A 103 1.09 3.99 -10.51
N VAL A 104 2.21 3.48 -9.99
CA VAL A 104 2.98 2.41 -10.66
C VAL A 104 2.21 1.09 -10.70
N PRO A 105 1.78 0.51 -9.56
CA PRO A 105 1.00 -0.73 -9.59
C PRO A 105 -0.34 -0.54 -10.30
N LEU A 106 -1.02 0.60 -10.12
CA LEU A 106 -2.31 0.83 -10.77
C LEU A 106 -2.21 1.02 -12.28
N THR A 107 -1.10 1.56 -12.81
CA THR A 107 -0.86 1.57 -14.27
C THR A 107 -0.73 0.15 -14.83
N ILE A 108 -0.23 -0.81 -14.03
CA ILE A 108 -0.13 -2.23 -14.43
C ILE A 108 -1.49 -2.91 -14.35
N MET A 109 -2.24 -2.67 -13.28
CA MET A 109 -3.52 -3.33 -13.00
C MET A 109 -4.66 -2.77 -13.86
N TYR A 110 -4.77 -1.43 -13.94
CA TYR A 110 -5.88 -0.71 -14.55
C TYR A 110 -5.35 0.44 -15.42
N PRO A 111 -4.77 0.13 -16.60
CA PRO A 111 -4.06 1.12 -17.43
C PRO A 111 -4.93 2.27 -17.94
N ASP A 112 -6.26 2.08 -18.01
CA ASP A 112 -7.20 3.11 -18.47
C ASP A 112 -7.39 4.25 -17.45
N ALA A 113 -6.92 4.08 -16.21
CA ALA A 113 -7.01 5.06 -15.13
C ALA A 113 -8.44 5.58 -14.87
N ASP A 114 -9.45 4.74 -15.10
CA ASP A 114 -10.87 5.10 -15.04
C ASP A 114 -11.54 4.76 -13.70
N ILE A 115 -10.75 4.28 -12.72
CA ILE A 115 -11.22 3.96 -11.37
C ILE A 115 -10.77 5.07 -10.42
N PRO A 116 -11.70 5.72 -9.69
CA PRO A 116 -11.33 6.77 -8.76
C PRO A 116 -10.56 6.21 -7.56
N CYS A 117 -9.55 6.96 -7.11
CA CYS A 117 -8.61 6.53 -6.09
C CYS A 117 -8.62 7.46 -4.87
N VAL A 118 -8.28 6.89 -3.72
CA VAL A 118 -7.94 7.61 -2.49
C VAL A 118 -6.65 7.00 -1.96
N GLN A 119 -5.72 7.84 -1.53
CA GLN A 119 -4.54 7.40 -0.80
C GLN A 119 -4.72 7.68 0.69
N LEU A 120 -4.25 6.75 1.52
CA LEU A 120 -4.22 6.85 2.98
C LEU A 120 -2.76 6.68 3.44
N SER A 121 -2.31 7.58 4.32
CA SER A 121 -0.95 7.55 4.87
C SER A 121 -0.78 6.42 5.91
N LEU A 122 0.46 6.00 6.11
CA LEU A 122 0.86 5.30 7.32
C LEU A 122 1.09 6.30 8.47
N MET A 123 0.87 5.85 9.70
CA MET A 123 1.40 6.53 10.88
C MET A 123 2.88 6.20 11.03
N ASN A 124 3.71 7.22 11.26
CA ASN A 124 5.18 7.10 11.30
C ASN A 124 5.75 6.51 12.61
N ASN A 125 5.00 5.65 13.28
CA ASN A 125 5.30 5.15 14.63
C ASN A 125 5.59 3.64 14.71
N LEU A 126 5.49 2.92 13.59
CA LEU A 126 5.68 1.47 13.49
C LEU A 126 4.79 0.64 14.44
N ASN A 127 3.72 1.23 14.98
CA ASN A 127 2.83 0.57 15.92
C ASN A 127 1.79 -0.27 15.19
N ALA A 128 2.10 -1.55 14.98
CA ALA A 128 1.22 -2.50 14.29
C ALA A 128 -0.18 -2.59 14.90
N ALA A 129 -0.33 -2.44 16.22
CA ALA A 129 -1.65 -2.46 16.86
C ALA A 129 -2.53 -1.29 16.41
N GLU A 130 -1.96 -0.10 16.23
CA GLU A 130 -2.68 1.07 15.75
C GLU A 130 -3.04 0.95 14.26
N HIS A 131 -2.16 0.40 13.43
CA HIS A 131 -2.48 0.11 12.02
C HIS A 131 -3.55 -0.96 11.87
N ILE A 132 -3.54 -2.01 12.71
CA ILE A 132 -4.62 -3.02 12.74
C ILE A 132 -5.93 -2.36 13.15
N LYS A 133 -5.94 -1.48 14.15
CA LYS A 133 -7.13 -0.73 14.56
C LYS A 133 -7.67 0.15 13.41
N MET A 134 -6.78 0.75 12.62
CA MET A 134 -7.15 1.48 11.40
C MET A 134 -7.83 0.57 10.38
N GLY A 135 -7.24 -0.60 10.11
CA GLY A 135 -7.84 -1.61 9.22
C GLY A 135 -9.22 -2.09 9.69
N GLN A 136 -9.39 -2.29 11.00
CA GLN A 136 -10.69 -2.63 11.60
C GLN A 136 -11.73 -1.53 11.41
N ALA A 137 -11.36 -0.26 11.60
CA ALA A 137 -12.26 0.88 11.35
C ALA A 137 -12.71 0.96 9.88
N LEU A 138 -11.80 0.65 8.93
CA LEU A 138 -12.11 0.62 7.50
C LEU A 138 -13.12 -0.48 7.11
N GLN A 139 -13.29 -1.53 7.93
CA GLN A 139 -14.29 -2.57 7.66
C GLN A 139 -15.72 -2.04 7.76
N GLU A 140 -15.95 -0.92 8.45
CA GLU A 140 -17.27 -0.27 8.54
C GLU A 140 -17.62 0.55 7.28
N LEU A 141 -16.74 0.62 6.27
CA LEU A 141 -17.05 1.28 5.00
C LEU A 141 -18.12 0.50 4.24
N ASP A 142 -19.33 1.05 4.19
CA ASP A 142 -20.38 0.62 3.28
C ASP A 142 -20.14 1.24 1.90
N TYR A 143 -19.48 0.48 1.01
CA TYR A 143 -19.10 0.96 -0.31
C TYR A 143 -19.19 -0.17 -1.34
N ASP A 144 -19.75 0.13 -2.51
CA ASP A 144 -19.95 -0.85 -3.57
C ASP A 144 -18.61 -1.26 -4.21
N ASN A 145 -18.25 -2.54 -4.11
CA ASN A 145 -17.04 -3.12 -4.70
C ASN A 145 -15.76 -2.28 -4.51
N LEU A 146 -15.43 -1.99 -3.25
CA LEU A 146 -14.21 -1.26 -2.86
C LEU A 146 -12.99 -2.19 -2.86
N LEU A 147 -11.91 -1.78 -3.51
CA LEU A 147 -10.62 -2.48 -3.43
C LEU A 147 -9.65 -1.70 -2.52
N ILE A 148 -9.08 -2.39 -1.53
CA ILE A 148 -8.05 -1.84 -0.64
C ILE A 148 -6.71 -2.51 -0.95
N ILE A 149 -5.67 -1.71 -1.17
CA ILE A 149 -4.33 -2.17 -1.52
C ILE A 149 -3.31 -1.56 -0.55
N GLY A 150 -2.55 -2.40 0.14
CA GLY A 150 -1.30 -1.98 0.78
C GLY A 150 -0.16 -2.03 -0.25
N SER A 151 0.53 -0.90 -0.46
CA SER A 151 1.63 -0.77 -1.40
C SER A 151 2.93 -0.46 -0.68
N GLY A 152 3.88 -1.38 -0.76
CA GLY A 152 5.18 -1.28 -0.09
C GLY A 152 5.97 -2.57 -0.22
N PHE A 153 7.04 -2.69 0.59
CA PHE A 153 7.87 -3.88 0.69
C PHE A 153 7.76 -4.48 2.09
N SER A 154 7.64 -5.81 2.16
CA SER A 154 7.61 -6.56 3.42
C SER A 154 8.92 -6.47 4.20
N PHE A 155 10.06 -6.41 3.49
CA PHE A 155 11.38 -6.20 4.08
C PHE A 155 12.01 -4.92 3.52
N HIS A 156 12.28 -3.95 4.40
CA HIS A 156 12.77 -2.63 4.01
C HIS A 156 14.02 -2.22 4.82
N ASN A 157 15.10 -2.98 4.69
CA ASN A 157 16.40 -2.57 5.22
C ASN A 157 17.15 -1.70 4.19
N MET A 158 16.94 -0.39 4.25
CA MET A 158 17.65 0.57 3.38
C MET A 158 19.17 0.46 3.45
N ARG A 159 19.74 0.02 4.59
CA ARG A 159 21.19 -0.23 4.70
C ARG A 159 21.61 -1.45 3.90
N ALA A 160 20.75 -2.48 3.81
CA ALA A 160 21.01 -3.68 3.02
C ALA A 160 21.01 -3.41 1.50
N PHE A 161 20.22 -2.44 1.02
CA PHE A 161 20.17 -2.07 -0.40
C PHE A 161 21.47 -1.42 -0.93
N PHE A 162 22.23 -0.75 -0.06
CA PHE A 162 23.51 -0.12 -0.42
C PHE A 162 24.73 -1.00 -0.11
N THR A 163 24.52 -2.16 0.52
CA THR A 163 25.55 -3.16 0.76
C THR A 163 25.39 -4.34 -0.19
N ALA A 164 26.48 -5.01 -0.55
CA ALA A 164 26.36 -6.25 -1.32
C ALA A 164 25.52 -7.28 -0.53
N GLU A 165 24.53 -7.87 -1.20
CA GLU A 165 23.74 -8.95 -0.62
C GLU A 165 24.66 -10.09 -0.20
N THR A 166 24.54 -10.51 1.07
CA THR A 166 25.27 -11.65 1.61
C THR A 166 24.33 -12.85 1.73
N SER A 167 24.89 -14.06 1.75
CA SER A 167 24.09 -15.27 2.01
C SER A 167 23.35 -15.21 3.36
N GLU A 168 23.86 -14.44 4.32
CA GLU A 168 23.22 -14.23 5.62
C GLU A 168 22.05 -13.26 5.52
N SER A 169 22.23 -12.09 4.90
CA SER A 169 21.15 -11.11 4.70
C SER A 169 20.01 -11.69 3.86
N LYS A 170 20.34 -12.54 2.88
CA LYS A 170 19.33 -13.25 2.09
C LYS A 170 18.50 -14.22 2.93
N LYS A 171 19.15 -15.02 3.80
CA LYS A 171 18.46 -15.96 4.69
C LYS A 171 17.55 -15.25 5.69
N LEU A 172 17.99 -14.11 6.23
CA LEU A 172 17.18 -13.30 7.15
C LEU A 172 15.93 -12.77 6.44
N ASN A 173 16.08 -12.23 5.23
CA ASN A 173 14.94 -11.77 4.42
C ASN A 173 13.98 -12.92 4.09
N GLU A 174 14.49 -14.06 3.59
CA GLU A 174 13.68 -15.25 3.31
C GLU A 174 12.96 -15.76 4.56
N SER A 175 13.61 -15.71 5.73
CA SER A 175 13.01 -16.12 7.00
C SER A 175 11.84 -15.21 7.38
N PHE A 176 12.02 -13.89 7.27
CA PHE A 176 10.97 -12.93 7.60
C PHE A 176 9.79 -13.03 6.62
N GLU A 177 10.08 -13.18 5.33
CA GLU A 177 9.08 -13.39 4.29
C GLU A 177 8.27 -14.67 4.54
N ASN A 178 8.93 -15.79 4.85
CA ASN A 178 8.25 -17.05 5.16
C ASN A 178 7.38 -16.94 6.42
N TRP A 179 7.86 -16.24 7.45
CA TRP A 179 7.06 -15.96 8.64
C TRP A 179 5.82 -15.15 8.28
N LEU A 180 5.97 -14.06 7.53
CA LEU A 180 4.87 -13.18 7.14
C LEU A 180 3.83 -13.94 6.30
N LEU A 181 4.27 -14.71 5.30
CA LEU A 181 3.40 -15.54 4.48
C LEU A 181 2.63 -16.54 5.33
N THR A 182 3.30 -17.21 6.27
CA THR A 182 2.65 -18.18 7.18
C THR A 182 1.55 -17.51 8.01
N ILE A 183 1.87 -16.38 8.65
CA ILE A 183 0.92 -15.62 9.48
C ILE A 183 -0.30 -15.14 8.67
N LEU A 184 -0.09 -14.68 7.44
CA LEU A 184 -1.14 -14.09 6.61
C LEU A 184 -2.01 -15.12 5.87
N SER A 185 -1.48 -16.30 5.55
CA SER A 185 -2.14 -17.25 4.63
C SER A 185 -2.46 -18.63 5.22
N SER A 186 -1.95 -18.96 6.41
CA SER A 186 -2.27 -20.24 7.06
C SER A 186 -3.72 -20.29 7.52
N PRO A 187 -4.48 -21.34 7.15
CA PRO A 187 -5.84 -21.55 7.65
C PRO A 187 -5.87 -22.03 9.12
N ASP A 188 -4.72 -22.48 9.66
CA ASP A 188 -4.60 -22.99 11.03
C ASP A 188 -4.38 -21.87 12.06
N ILE A 189 -4.16 -20.63 11.60
CA ILE A 189 -3.94 -19.45 12.45
C ILE A 189 -5.23 -18.64 12.47
N ASP A 190 -5.85 -18.55 13.64
CA ASP A 190 -7.05 -17.73 13.82
C ASP A 190 -6.73 -16.22 13.81
N GLU A 191 -7.76 -15.38 13.66
CA GLU A 191 -7.58 -13.92 13.55
C GLU A 191 -6.93 -13.29 14.79
N GLU A 192 -7.20 -13.80 16.00
CA GLU A 192 -6.61 -13.23 17.21
C GLU A 192 -5.14 -13.62 17.31
N GLN A 193 -4.80 -14.87 16.99
CA GLN A 193 -3.41 -15.32 16.88
C GLN A 193 -2.65 -14.52 15.83
N ARG A 194 -3.23 -14.34 14.64
CA ARG A 194 -2.64 -13.53 13.56
C ARG A 194 -2.38 -12.10 14.02
N LYS A 195 -3.37 -11.47 14.64
CA LYS A 195 -3.26 -10.12 15.20
C LYS A 195 -2.14 -10.04 16.23
N GLN A 196 -2.07 -10.98 17.17
CA GLN A 196 -1.02 -10.98 18.19
C GLN A 196 0.38 -11.20 17.56
N SER A 197 0.51 -12.08 16.56
CA SER A 197 1.78 -12.25 15.84
C SER A 197 2.21 -10.98 15.12
N LEU A 198 1.29 -10.26 14.47
CA LEU A 198 1.57 -9.00 13.80
C LEU A 198 1.89 -7.86 14.78
N ILE A 199 1.23 -7.79 15.93
CA ILE A 199 1.58 -6.82 16.99
C ILE A 199 3.01 -7.06 17.48
N ASN A 200 3.39 -8.32 17.62
CA ASN A 200 4.70 -8.74 18.11
C ASN A 200 5.69 -9.05 16.97
N TRP A 201 5.55 -8.39 15.81
CA TRP A 201 6.34 -8.66 14.60
C TRP A 201 7.86 -8.54 14.81
N GLU A 202 8.31 -7.75 15.80
CA GLU A 202 9.71 -7.63 16.19
C GLU A 202 10.33 -8.95 16.70
N ASN A 203 9.50 -9.92 17.08
CA ASN A 203 9.92 -11.27 17.46
C ASN A 203 9.88 -12.25 16.27
N ALA A 204 9.55 -11.78 15.07
CA ALA A 204 9.58 -12.60 13.87
C ALA A 204 10.99 -13.07 13.55
N SER A 205 11.09 -14.20 12.87
CA SER A 205 12.38 -14.74 12.44
C SER A 205 12.90 -13.95 11.24
N GLY A 206 13.97 -13.17 11.39
CA GLY A 206 14.64 -12.48 10.28
C GLY A 206 15.07 -11.06 10.63
#